data_AF-A0A4Q3BZ44-F1
#
_entry.id   AF-A0A4Q3BZ44-F1
#
_cell.length_a   1.000
_cell.length_b   1.000
_cell.length_c   1.000
_cell.angle_alpha   90.00
_cell.angle_beta   90.00
_cell.angle_gamma   90.00
#
_symmetry.space_group_name_H-M   'P 1'
#
loop_
_entity.id
_entity.type
_entity.pdbx_description
1 polymer ?
#
loop_
_entity_poly.entity_id
_entity_poly.type
_entity_poly.pdbx_seq_one_letter_code
_entity_poly.pdbx_strand_id
1 'polypeptide(L)'
;EYRNRWFVLGVSHQRHKPLLNLALDRIQAITTHADDYIENTTIDFSTYYNDCIGVTKTPGQRDCDVIFWVDAANAPYVITKPLHHTQKLLSEDITGKIFSIRVILNFELERELLGFGAKMRVLAPRVLVKQIKGQLNKTLANYSALPNPLKQE
;
A
#
# COMPACT_ATOMS: atom_id res chain seq x y z
N GLU A 1 5.91 -12.40 5.00
CA GLU A 1 5.40 -12.65 3.63
C GLU A 1 4.31 -11.64 3.31
N TYR A 2 4.20 -11.16 2.06
CA TYR A 2 3.09 -10.32 1.61
C TYR A 2 2.75 -10.62 0.15
N ARG A 3 1.46 -10.90 -0.13
CA ARG A 3 0.95 -11.29 -1.47
C ARG A 3 1.79 -12.39 -2.13
N ASN A 4 2.03 -13.48 -1.40
CA ASN A 4 2.79 -14.64 -1.87
C ASN A 4 4.24 -14.30 -2.27
N ARG A 5 4.81 -13.23 -1.70
CA ARG A 5 6.22 -12.85 -1.88
C ARG A 5 6.90 -12.78 -0.52
N TRP A 6 8.08 -13.38 -0.47
CA TRP A 6 8.95 -13.38 0.70
C TRP A 6 9.92 -12.22 0.64
N PHE A 7 10.16 -11.62 1.82
CA PHE A 7 11.04 -10.48 1.99
C PHE A 7 12.01 -10.77 3.13
N VAL A 8 13.26 -10.34 2.95
CA VAL A 8 14.31 -10.37 3.95
C VAL A 8 14.43 -8.97 4.55
N LEU A 9 14.32 -8.90 5.87
CA LEU A 9 14.53 -7.67 6.63
C LEU A 9 15.93 -7.71 7.25
N GLY A 10 16.65 -6.60 7.17
CA GLY A 10 18.00 -6.52 7.73
C GLY A 10 18.43 -5.08 7.93
N VAL A 11 19.32 -4.85 8.89
CA VAL A 11 19.92 -3.54 9.12
C VAL A 11 21.12 -3.38 8.19
N SER A 12 21.18 -2.27 7.46
CA SER A 12 22.32 -1.98 6.58
C SER A 12 23.59 -1.68 7.37
N HIS A 13 24.74 -2.09 6.85
CA HIS A 13 26.07 -1.69 7.33
C HIS A 13 26.40 -0.22 7.00
N GLN A 14 25.55 0.46 6.21
CA GLN A 14 25.73 1.87 5.85
C GLN A 14 25.55 2.83 7.03
N ARG A 15 26.05 4.06 6.86
CA ARG A 15 25.86 5.17 7.81
C ARG A 15 24.36 5.35 8.07
N HIS A 16 23.98 5.55 9.33
CA HIS A 16 22.59 5.61 9.83
C HIS A 16 21.81 4.30 9.87
N LYS A 17 22.41 3.16 9.47
CA LYS A 17 21.87 1.81 9.69
C LYS A 17 20.38 1.67 9.32
N PRO A 18 19.96 2.07 8.10
CA PRO A 18 18.57 1.97 7.71
C PRO A 18 18.11 0.51 7.72
N LEU A 19 16.85 0.30 8.08
CA LEU A 19 16.18 -0.98 7.86
C LEU A 19 15.99 -1.18 6.35
N LEU A 20 16.50 -2.30 5.85
CA LEU A 20 16.32 -2.76 4.48
C LEU A 20 15.16 -3.75 4.41
N ASN A 21 14.36 -3.64 3.36
CA ASN A 21 13.32 -4.59 2.99
C ASN A 21 13.61 -5.12 1.58
N LEU A 22 14.21 -6.32 1.50
CA LEU A 22 14.71 -6.91 0.27
C LEU A 22 13.79 -8.03 -0.20
N ALA A 23 13.38 -8.01 -1.46
CA ALA A 23 12.60 -9.10 -2.04
C ALA A 23 13.49 -10.34 -2.23
N LEU A 24 13.12 -11.47 -1.62
CA LEU A 24 13.93 -12.68 -1.59
C LEU A 24 14.17 -13.24 -3.01
N ASP A 25 13.15 -13.16 -3.88
CA ASP A 25 13.18 -13.62 -5.27
C ASP A 25 14.16 -12.86 -6.17
N ARG A 26 14.69 -11.73 -5.70
CA ARG A 26 15.63 -10.88 -6.45
C ARG A 26 17.08 -11.02 -5.98
N ILE A 27 17.34 -11.83 -4.95
CA ILE A 27 18.69 -12.05 -4.43
C ILE A 27 19.43 -12.98 -5.40
N GLN A 28 20.51 -12.49 -5.99
CA GLN A 28 21.33 -13.26 -6.94
C GLN A 28 22.42 -14.09 -6.25
N ALA A 29 22.98 -13.59 -5.16
CA ALA A 29 24.05 -14.24 -4.41
C ALA A 29 24.05 -13.80 -2.94
N ILE A 30 24.58 -14.64 -2.06
CA ILE A 30 24.82 -14.36 -0.64
C ILE A 30 26.28 -14.72 -0.34
N THR A 31 27.01 -13.80 0.27
CA THR A 31 28.41 -14.00 0.68
C THR A 31 28.55 -13.66 2.16
N THR A 32 29.53 -14.28 2.82
CA THR A 32 29.89 -13.92 4.20
C THR A 32 30.58 -12.56 4.23
N HIS A 33 30.44 -11.85 5.35
CA HIS A 33 31.13 -10.58 5.61
C HIS A 33 31.96 -10.73 6.89
N ALA A 34 33.07 -9.98 7.00
CA ALA A 34 33.97 -10.07 8.15
C ALA A 34 33.44 -9.35 9.39
N ASP A 35 32.58 -8.34 9.20
CA ASP A 35 31.98 -7.59 10.29
C ASP A 35 31.01 -8.44 11.12
N ASP A 36 31.01 -8.21 12.44
CA ASP A 36 30.08 -8.86 13.35
C ASP A 36 28.63 -8.48 13.06
N TYR A 37 27.73 -9.44 13.27
CA TYR A 37 26.29 -9.19 13.16
C TYR A 37 25.84 -8.21 14.25
N ILE A 38 25.09 -7.20 13.83
CA ILE A 38 24.48 -6.22 14.73
C ILE A 38 23.02 -6.63 14.93
N GLU A 39 22.70 -7.07 16.15
CA GLU A 39 21.35 -7.45 16.50
C GLU A 39 20.39 -6.24 16.48
N ASN A 40 19.20 -6.45 15.92
CA ASN A 40 18.12 -5.47 16.03
C ASN A 40 17.49 -5.54 17.43
N THR A 41 17.69 -4.50 18.22
CA THR A 41 17.12 -4.36 19.57
C THR A 41 15.99 -3.34 19.65
N THR A 42 15.64 -2.68 18.54
CA THR A 42 14.77 -1.50 18.55
C THR A 42 13.45 -1.70 17.82
N ILE A 43 13.43 -2.56 16.79
CA ILE A 43 12.25 -2.75 15.95
C ILE A 43 11.57 -4.06 16.33
N ASP A 44 10.35 -3.98 16.82
CA ASP A 44 9.48 -5.16 16.94
C ASP A 44 8.83 -5.46 15.58
N PHE A 45 9.41 -6.44 14.85
CA PHE A 45 8.89 -6.84 13.54
C PHE A 45 7.50 -7.48 13.57
N SER A 46 7.02 -7.93 14.73
CA SER A 46 5.67 -8.50 14.85
C SER A 46 4.59 -7.42 14.70
N THR A 47 4.91 -6.18 15.05
CA THR A 47 3.98 -5.04 14.99
C THR A 47 4.40 -3.96 13.99
N TYR A 48 5.62 -4.05 13.44
CA TYR A 48 6.22 -3.01 12.60
C TYR A 48 5.37 -2.57 11.39
N TYR A 49 4.63 -3.50 10.79
CA TYR A 49 3.80 -3.23 9.59
C TYR A 49 2.30 -3.05 9.91
N ASN A 50 1.90 -3.04 11.18
CA ASN A 50 0.49 -2.96 11.58
C ASN A 50 -0.20 -1.64 11.23
N ASP A 51 0.54 -0.61 10.85
CA ASP A 51 0.03 0.70 10.47
C ASP A 51 0.13 0.93 8.95
N CYS A 52 0.35 -0.11 8.15
CA CYS A 52 0.46 0.05 6.70
C CYS A 52 -0.24 -1.10 5.96
N ILE A 53 -0.64 -0.83 4.73
CA ILE A 53 -1.03 -1.89 3.80
C ILE A 53 0.26 -2.40 3.15
N GLY A 54 0.60 -3.67 3.31
CA GLY A 54 1.78 -4.24 2.66
C GLY A 54 3.06 -4.07 3.46
N VAL A 55 4.18 -3.86 2.75
CA VAL A 55 5.52 -3.94 3.33
C VAL A 55 6.40 -2.74 2.98
N THR A 56 5.88 -1.75 2.25
CA THR A 56 6.58 -0.51 1.97
C THR A 56 6.26 0.52 3.05
N LYS A 57 7.24 0.81 3.90
CA LYS A 57 7.15 1.77 4.99
C LYS A 57 8.39 2.65 5.04
N THR A 58 8.19 3.97 5.08
CA THR A 58 9.29 4.92 5.29
C THR A 58 9.45 5.19 6.79
N PRO A 59 10.66 5.12 7.35
CA PRO A 59 10.89 5.46 8.75
C PRO A 59 10.35 6.86 9.10
N GLY A 60 9.67 6.98 10.25
CA GLY A 60 9.13 8.25 10.74
C GLY A 60 7.83 8.71 10.09
N GLN A 61 7.31 7.98 9.10
CA GLN A 61 6.01 8.28 8.51
C GLN A 61 4.89 8.00 9.52
N ARG A 62 3.99 8.97 9.70
CA ARG A 62 2.85 8.84 10.61
C ARG A 62 1.64 8.30 9.88
N ASP A 63 0.89 7.45 10.58
CA ASP A 63 -0.40 6.98 10.14
C ASP A 63 -1.45 8.10 10.19
N CYS A 64 -2.53 7.91 9.43
CA CYS A 64 -3.66 8.82 9.44
C CYS A 64 -4.95 8.06 9.10
N ASP A 65 -6.09 8.67 9.42
CA ASP A 65 -7.39 8.14 9.03
C ASP A 65 -7.61 8.36 7.53
N VAL A 66 -7.79 7.25 6.82
CA VAL A 66 -8.20 7.20 5.44
C VAL A 66 -9.68 6.85 5.42
N ILE A 67 -10.49 7.76 4.88
CA ILE A 67 -11.93 7.61 4.79
C ILE A 67 -12.30 7.43 3.33
N PHE A 68 -13.10 6.42 3.03
CA PHE A 68 -13.49 6.10 1.66
C PHE A 68 -14.92 5.57 1.62
N TRP A 69 -15.62 5.89 0.54
CA TRP A 69 -16.94 5.37 0.21
C TRP A 69 -16.79 4.21 -0.78
N VAL A 70 -17.67 3.21 -0.67
CA VAL A 70 -17.80 2.08 -1.58
C VAL A 70 -19.27 1.95 -1.96
N ASP A 71 -19.56 1.69 -3.23
CA ASP A 71 -20.94 1.50 -3.68
C ASP A 71 -21.64 0.30 -2.99
N ALA A 72 -22.97 0.30 -3.00
CA ALA A 72 -23.78 -0.72 -2.34
C ALA A 72 -23.50 -2.15 -2.85
N ALA A 73 -23.16 -2.30 -4.14
CA ALA A 73 -22.93 -3.61 -4.76
C ALA A 73 -21.59 -4.25 -4.33
N ASN A 74 -20.57 -3.43 -4.06
CA ASN A 74 -19.23 -3.89 -3.69
C ASN A 74 -18.95 -3.78 -2.18
N ALA A 75 -19.76 -3.04 -1.42
CA ALA A 75 -19.62 -2.93 0.03
C ALA A 75 -19.62 -4.29 0.76
N PRO A 76 -20.45 -5.30 0.41
CA PRO A 76 -20.41 -6.62 1.04
C PRO A 76 -19.03 -7.29 0.93
N TYR A 77 -18.32 -7.10 -0.19
CA TYR A 77 -16.97 -7.64 -0.38
C TYR A 77 -15.95 -6.97 0.55
N VAL A 78 -16.03 -5.65 0.71
CA VAL A 78 -15.12 -4.89 1.58
C VAL A 78 -15.37 -5.20 3.06
N ILE A 79 -16.60 -5.59 3.43
CA ILE A 79 -16.92 -6.04 4.78
C ILE A 79 -16.29 -7.40 5.07
N THR A 80 -16.45 -8.37 4.17
CA THR A 80 -15.93 -9.74 4.39
C THR A 80 -14.42 -9.83 4.20
N LYS A 81 -13.85 -8.94 3.38
CA LYS A 81 -12.41 -8.81 3.15
C LYS A 81 -11.96 -7.38 3.46
N PRO A 82 -11.73 -7.06 4.74
CA PRO A 82 -11.30 -5.72 5.12
C PRO A 82 -9.95 -5.37 4.52
N LEU A 83 -9.78 -4.10 4.11
CA LEU A 83 -8.54 -3.58 3.54
C LEU A 83 -7.40 -3.55 4.57
N HIS A 84 -7.76 -3.37 5.84
CA HIS A 84 -6.84 -3.27 6.96
C HIS A 84 -7.55 -3.70 8.25
N HIS A 85 -6.82 -4.22 9.24
CA HIS A 85 -7.41 -4.71 10.49
C HIS A 85 -8.10 -3.61 11.31
N THR A 86 -7.71 -2.35 11.12
CA THR A 86 -8.35 -1.18 11.77
C THR A 86 -9.64 -0.74 11.08
N GLN A 87 -10.16 -1.47 10.10
CA GLN A 87 -11.32 -1.03 9.31
C GLN A 87 -12.56 -0.87 10.18
N LYS A 88 -13.29 0.24 9.99
CA LYS A 88 -14.56 0.53 10.65
C LYS A 88 -15.58 0.99 9.63
N LEU A 89 -16.84 0.59 9.79
CA LEU A 89 -17.98 1.16 9.08
C LEU A 89 -18.38 2.46 9.80
N LEU A 90 -18.42 3.57 9.09
CA LEU A 90 -18.79 4.89 9.63
C LEU A 90 -20.26 5.22 9.37
N SER A 91 -20.76 4.93 8.17
CA SER A 91 -22.15 5.18 7.80
C SER A 91 -22.54 4.36 6.56
N GLU A 92 -23.84 4.24 6.32
CA GLU A 92 -24.40 3.61 5.13
C GLU A 92 -25.68 4.31 4.68
N ASP A 93 -25.91 4.30 3.38
CA ASP A 93 -27.12 4.80 2.74
C ASP A 93 -27.47 3.93 1.52
N ILE A 94 -28.49 4.33 0.76
CA ILE A 94 -28.95 3.60 -0.44
C ILE A 94 -27.89 3.53 -1.55
N THR A 95 -26.91 4.45 -1.57
CA THR A 95 -25.87 4.52 -2.59
C THR A 95 -24.67 3.64 -2.25
N GLY A 96 -24.37 3.48 -0.96
CA GLY A 96 -23.24 2.69 -0.51
C GLY A 96 -22.88 2.88 0.96
N LYS A 97 -21.63 2.58 1.29
CA LYS A 97 -21.11 2.58 2.65
C LYS A 97 -19.82 3.38 2.76
N ILE A 98 -19.64 4.08 3.87
CA ILE A 98 -18.42 4.82 4.20
C ILE A 98 -17.64 4.05 5.25
N PHE A 99 -16.35 3.85 5.00
CA PHE A 99 -15.44 3.17 5.89
C PHE A 99 -14.26 4.07 6.27
N SER A 100 -13.61 3.73 7.39
CA SER A 100 -12.30 4.28 7.77
C SER A 100 -11.30 3.18 8.02
N ILE A 101 -10.05 3.43 7.66
CA ILE A 101 -8.87 2.67 8.11
C ILE A 101 -7.82 3.66 8.61
N ARG A 102 -6.97 3.22 9.54
CA ARG A 102 -5.88 4.03 10.09
C ARG A 102 -4.55 3.45 9.62
N VAL A 103 -3.95 4.12 8.64
CA VAL A 103 -2.78 3.63 7.92
C VAL A 103 -1.85 4.76 7.49
N ILE A 104 -0.60 4.41 7.23
CA ILE A 104 0.36 5.21 6.52
C ILE A 104 -0.02 5.29 5.04
N LEU A 105 0.15 6.47 4.45
CA LEU A 105 -0.05 6.69 3.01
C LEU A 105 1.14 6.11 2.22
N ASN A 106 1.03 4.85 1.80
CA ASN A 106 2.04 4.17 1.00
C ASN A 106 1.53 3.74 -0.38
N PHE A 107 2.42 3.18 -1.19
CA PHE A 107 2.14 2.77 -2.56
C PHE A 107 1.08 1.66 -2.64
N GLU A 108 1.14 0.68 -1.75
CA GLU A 108 0.21 -0.44 -1.73
C GLU A 108 -1.21 0.01 -1.39
N LEU A 109 -1.37 0.98 -0.47
CA LEU A 109 -2.66 1.62 -0.20
C LEU A 109 -3.21 2.28 -1.47
N GLU A 110 -2.43 3.13 -2.13
CA GLU A 110 -2.85 3.81 -3.36
C GLU A 110 -3.28 2.81 -4.43
N ARG A 111 -2.47 1.78 -4.66
CA ARG A 111 -2.77 0.71 -5.61
C ARG A 111 -4.04 -0.05 -5.25
N GLU A 112 -4.23 -0.38 -3.98
CA GLU A 112 -5.40 -1.14 -3.54
C GLU A 112 -6.68 -0.34 -3.75
N LEU A 113 -6.68 0.95 -3.37
CA LEU A 113 -7.81 1.85 -3.57
C LEU A 113 -8.12 2.05 -5.07
N LEU A 114 -7.11 2.26 -5.89
CA LEU A 114 -7.26 2.38 -7.35
C LEU A 114 -7.80 1.09 -7.99
N GLY A 115 -7.50 -0.08 -7.41
CA GLY A 115 -7.97 -1.38 -7.89
C GLY A 115 -9.50 -1.52 -7.90
N PHE A 116 -10.22 -0.75 -7.07
CA PHE A 116 -11.69 -0.69 -7.10
C PHE A 116 -12.24 0.20 -8.23
N GLY A 117 -11.41 1.06 -8.82
CA GLY A 117 -11.84 2.00 -9.86
C GLY A 117 -13.01 2.87 -9.41
N ALA A 118 -14.04 2.97 -10.25
CA ALA A 118 -15.22 3.80 -9.99
C ALA A 118 -16.11 3.32 -8.84
N LYS A 119 -15.91 2.10 -8.34
CA LYS A 119 -16.70 1.49 -7.25
C LYS A 119 -16.34 2.03 -5.87
N MET A 120 -15.24 2.77 -5.77
CA MET A 120 -14.72 3.34 -4.53
C MET A 120 -14.33 4.80 -4.74
N ARG A 121 -14.54 5.62 -3.71
CA ARG A 121 -14.15 7.02 -3.70
C ARG A 121 -13.48 7.38 -2.38
N VAL A 122 -12.22 7.81 -2.44
CA VAL A 122 -11.53 8.36 -1.27
C VAL A 122 -12.12 9.73 -0.91
N LEU A 123 -12.42 9.91 0.37
CA LEU A 123 -12.98 11.13 0.96
C LEU A 123 -11.94 11.89 1.80
N ALA A 124 -11.04 11.19 2.48
CA ALA A 124 -9.97 11.77 3.29
C ALA A 124 -8.74 10.83 3.36
N PRO A 125 -7.52 11.36 3.63
CA PRO A 125 -7.18 12.77 3.76
C PRO A 125 -7.10 13.48 2.41
N ARG A 126 -7.12 14.83 2.41
CA ARG A 126 -7.06 15.64 1.17
C ARG A 126 -5.85 15.33 0.29
N VAL A 127 -4.70 15.01 0.90
CA VAL A 127 -3.49 14.63 0.16
C VAL A 127 -3.71 13.37 -0.66
N LEU A 128 -4.31 12.33 -0.07
CA LEU A 128 -4.63 11.08 -0.76
C LEU A 128 -5.69 11.29 -1.84
N VAL A 129 -6.72 12.10 -1.58
CA VAL A 129 -7.71 12.47 -2.60
C VAL A 129 -7.04 13.10 -3.82
N LYS A 130 -6.07 14.02 -3.61
CA LYS A 130 -5.32 14.65 -4.69
C LYS A 130 -4.46 13.64 -5.45
N GLN A 131 -3.80 12.72 -4.75
CA GLN A 131 -2.98 11.66 -5.37
C GLN A 131 -3.83 10.75 -6.26
N ILE A 132 -4.94 10.22 -5.74
CA ILE A 132 -5.85 9.33 -6.48
C ILE A 132 -6.43 10.04 -7.71
N LYS A 133 -6.91 11.28 -7.58
CA LYS A 133 -7.37 12.08 -8.73
C LYS A 133 -6.27 12.25 -9.78
N GLY A 134 -5.04 12.51 -9.33
CA GLY A 134 -3.88 12.64 -10.20
C GLY A 134 -3.62 11.37 -11.03
N GLN A 135 -3.68 10.19 -10.40
CA GLN A 135 -3.54 8.93 -11.13
C GLN A 135 -4.68 8.68 -12.10
N LEU A 136 -5.93 8.92 -11.69
CA LEU A 136 -7.08 8.74 -12.57
C LEU A 136 -7.01 9.62 -13.81
N ASN A 137 -6.54 10.87 -13.68
CA ASN A 137 -6.32 11.75 -14.83
C ASN A 137 -5.24 11.21 -15.77
N LYS A 138 -4.13 10.68 -15.22
CA LYS A 138 -3.08 10.02 -16.03
C LYS A 138 -3.64 8.78 -16.74
N THR A 139 -4.44 7.99 -16.04
CA THR A 139 -5.12 6.83 -16.62
C THR A 139 -5.97 7.25 -17.82
N LEU A 140 -6.82 8.26 -17.67
CA LEU A 140 -7.66 8.77 -18.77
C LEU A 140 -6.83 9.31 -19.94
N ALA A 141 -5.71 10.00 -19.66
CA ALA A 141 -4.81 10.49 -20.71
C ALA A 141 -4.20 9.34 -21.53
N ASN A 142 -3.84 8.22 -20.90
CA ASN A 142 -3.32 7.04 -21.60
C ASN A 142 -4.34 6.41 -22.57
N TYR A 143 -5.64 6.55 -22.32
CA TYR A 143 -6.69 6.11 -23.25
C TYR A 143 -6.99 7.13 -24.35
N SER A 144 -6.66 8.41 -24.12
CA SER A 144 -6.89 9.49 -25.09
C SER A 144 -5.79 9.54 -26.15
N ALA A 145 -4.58 9.13 -25.80
CA ALA A 145 -3.44 8.99 -26.71
C ALA A 145 -3.23 7.51 -27.06
N LEU A 146 -4.14 6.90 -27.81
CA LEU A 146 -3.93 5.55 -28.35
C LEU A 146 -2.65 5.56 -29.21
N PRO A 147 -1.60 4.81 -28.84
CA PRO A 147 -0.54 4.51 -29.79
C PRO A 147 -1.17 3.74 -30.95
N ASN A 148 -0.71 4.04 -32.17
CA ASN A 148 -1.07 3.33 -33.40
C ASN A 148 -1.20 1.82 -33.10
N PRO A 149 -2.28 1.14 -33.54
CA PRO A 149 -2.50 -0.26 -33.20
C PRO A 149 -1.22 -1.03 -33.47
N LEU A 150 -0.78 -1.78 -32.44
CA LEU A 150 0.39 -2.65 -32.46
C LEU A 150 0.50 -3.26 -33.86
N LYS A 151 1.50 -2.82 -34.63
CA LYS A 151 1.80 -3.44 -35.91
C LYS A 151 2.00 -4.92 -35.58
N GLN A 152 1.06 -5.74 -36.03
CA GLN A 152 1.20 -7.18 -36.02
C GLN A 152 2.37 -7.47 -36.98
N GLU A 153 3.51 -7.86 -36.40
CA GLU A 153 4.55 -8.59 -37.12
C GLU A 153 4.20 -10.09 -37.10
#